data_AF-A0A1H4A357-F1
#
_entry.id   AF-A0A1H4A357-F1
#
_cell.length_a   1.000
_cell.length_b   1.000
_cell.length_c   1.000
_cell.angle_alpha   90.00
_cell.angle_beta   90.00
_cell.angle_gamma   90.00
#
_symmetry.space_group_name_H-M   'P 1'
#
loop_
_entity.id
_entity.type
_entity.pdbx_description
1 polymer ?
#
loop_
_entity_poly.entity_id
_entity_poly.type
_entity_poly.pdbx_seq_one_letter_code
_entity_poly.pdbx_strand_id
1 'polypeptide(L)'
;MKLKRIILLLLTVMFSFSYGEVFAKDGNSLKKALKNKFLIGVSVNTHQSSGKDVAAVEIVKKNFNSIVAENCMKSSVIHPKENKYNFAQADEFVSFGESNQMAIIGHCLIWHSQLAPWFCVDKDGNNVSPEVLKKRMKDHITTIVKRYKGRIKGWDVVNEAIEDNGAYRKTKFYEILGEEYIPLAFQYAHEADPDAELYYNDYSMAQPGRREAVVKMVNDLKKRGIRIDAIGMQGHIGMDYPKISEFEKSMLAFAGTGVKIMITELDLTVIPSPNPNVGAEVSASFEYKKEMNPYPDGLPEEVSKAWTERMNDFFRLFLKHHNLITRVTLWGVADQNSWRNDWPMRGRTDYPLLFDRNYQPKPVVGLIIKEAEKTK
;
A
#
# COMPACT_ATOMS: atom_id res chain seq x y z
N MET A 1 75.36 -1.93 -44.01
CA MET A 1 74.73 -3.08 -43.33
C MET A 1 73.66 -2.56 -42.38
N LYS A 2 72.38 -2.75 -42.71
CA LYS A 2 71.23 -2.25 -41.91
C LYS A 2 70.89 -3.26 -40.81
N LEU A 3 70.94 -2.81 -39.55
CA LEU A 3 70.55 -3.59 -38.37
C LEU A 3 69.02 -3.48 -38.20
N LYS A 4 68.30 -4.60 -38.32
CA LYS A 4 66.85 -4.69 -38.04
C LYS A 4 66.66 -4.79 -36.52
N ARG A 5 65.94 -3.83 -35.92
CA ARG A 5 65.33 -3.99 -34.59
C ARG A 5 63.90 -4.47 -34.77
N ILE A 6 63.63 -5.68 -34.30
CA ILE A 6 62.29 -6.24 -34.13
C ILE A 6 61.77 -5.73 -32.78
N ILE A 7 60.68 -4.97 -32.79
CA ILE A 7 59.95 -4.59 -31.58
C ILE A 7 58.84 -5.63 -31.41
N LEU A 8 58.97 -6.44 -30.35
CA LEU A 8 57.98 -7.40 -29.89
C LEU A 8 56.96 -6.63 -29.00
N LEU A 9 55.73 -6.44 -29.49
CA LEU A 9 54.63 -5.92 -28.67
C LEU A 9 54.01 -7.07 -27.88
N LEU A 10 54.26 -7.09 -26.57
CA LEU A 10 53.54 -7.90 -25.59
C LEU A 10 52.18 -7.27 -25.33
N LEU A 11 51.11 -7.90 -25.84
CA LEU A 11 49.72 -7.60 -25.49
C LEU A 11 49.39 -8.27 -24.15
N THR A 12 49.47 -7.53 -23.06
CA THR A 12 48.91 -7.91 -21.76
C THR A 12 47.40 -7.76 -21.80
N VAL A 13 46.68 -8.89 -21.91
CA VAL A 13 45.23 -8.94 -21.71
C VAL A 13 44.94 -8.81 -20.22
N MET A 14 44.51 -7.63 -19.78
CA MET A 14 43.88 -7.46 -18.46
C MET A 14 42.46 -8.03 -18.51
N PHE A 15 42.23 -9.12 -17.79
CA PHE A 15 40.88 -9.59 -17.46
C PHE A 15 40.31 -8.68 -16.36
N SER A 16 39.53 -7.68 -16.76
CA SER A 16 38.62 -6.97 -15.85
C SER A 16 37.39 -7.85 -15.61
N PHE A 17 37.23 -8.33 -14.38
CA PHE A 17 35.96 -8.88 -13.91
C PHE A 17 34.94 -7.73 -13.84
N SER A 18 34.19 -7.48 -14.91
CA SER A 18 32.98 -6.69 -14.84
C SER A 18 31.89 -7.54 -14.20
N TYR A 19 31.36 -7.13 -13.05
CA TYR A 19 30.04 -7.57 -12.61
C TYR A 19 29.06 -7.18 -13.72
N GLY A 20 28.63 -8.16 -14.51
CA GLY A 20 27.67 -7.94 -15.58
C GLY A 20 26.38 -7.39 -15.01
N GLU A 21 25.99 -6.20 -15.46
CA GLU A 21 24.65 -5.67 -15.30
C GLU A 21 23.67 -6.71 -15.84
N VAL A 22 22.90 -7.32 -14.94
CA VAL A 22 21.81 -8.21 -15.31
C VAL A 22 20.64 -7.33 -15.74
N PHE A 23 20.70 -6.82 -16.97
CA PHE A 23 19.52 -6.26 -17.59
C PHE A 23 18.56 -7.39 -17.95
N ALA A 24 17.37 -7.25 -17.39
CA ALA A 24 16.24 -8.13 -17.54
C ALA A 24 15.79 -8.27 -19.02
N LYS A 25 16.07 -9.43 -19.65
CA LYS A 25 15.50 -9.84 -20.95
C LYS A 25 13.97 -9.93 -20.92
N ASP A 26 13.31 -9.64 -22.04
CA ASP A 26 11.86 -9.72 -22.24
C ASP A 26 11.28 -11.07 -21.79
N GLY A 27 10.55 -11.02 -20.67
CA GLY A 27 10.26 -12.18 -19.82
C GLY A 27 10.17 -11.82 -18.34
N ASN A 28 10.74 -10.67 -17.95
CA ASN A 28 10.96 -10.17 -16.60
C ASN A 28 10.00 -9.03 -16.20
N SER A 29 8.83 -9.35 -15.66
CA SER A 29 8.04 -8.36 -14.92
C SER A 29 7.45 -8.96 -13.66
N LEU A 30 7.23 -8.11 -12.65
CA LEU A 30 6.73 -8.55 -11.35
C LEU A 30 5.42 -9.35 -11.48
N LYS A 31 4.43 -8.83 -12.23
CA LYS A 31 3.13 -9.51 -12.43
C LYS A 31 3.24 -10.87 -13.11
N LYS A 32 4.25 -11.08 -13.95
CA LYS A 32 4.46 -12.37 -14.61
C LYS A 32 5.15 -13.36 -13.66
N ALA A 33 6.19 -12.93 -12.96
CA ALA A 33 6.94 -13.78 -12.03
C ALA A 33 6.09 -14.21 -10.82
N LEU A 34 5.25 -13.31 -10.31
CA LEU A 34 4.37 -13.54 -9.17
C LEU A 34 3.02 -14.16 -9.55
N LYS A 35 2.83 -14.52 -10.82
CA LYS A 35 1.62 -15.18 -11.29
C LYS A 35 1.41 -16.48 -10.50
N ASN A 36 0.16 -16.72 -10.07
CA ASN A 36 -0.25 -17.84 -9.20
C ASN A 36 0.30 -17.80 -7.76
N LYS A 37 0.98 -16.72 -7.35
CA LYS A 37 1.36 -16.49 -5.95
C LYS A 37 0.39 -15.54 -5.29
N PHE A 38 0.32 -14.31 -5.80
CA PHE A 38 -0.61 -13.27 -5.38
C PHE A 38 -0.69 -12.18 -6.44
N LEU A 39 -1.69 -11.30 -6.34
CA LEU A 39 -1.70 -10.07 -7.13
C LEU A 39 -0.56 -9.16 -6.69
N ILE A 40 0.16 -8.58 -7.63
CA ILE A 40 1.12 -7.51 -7.35
C ILE A 40 0.50 -6.20 -7.81
N GLY A 41 0.21 -5.35 -6.84
CA GLY A 41 -0.48 -4.08 -7.05
C GLY A 41 0.37 -2.86 -6.79
N VAL A 42 -0.17 -1.71 -7.16
CA VAL A 42 0.44 -0.40 -6.93
C VAL A 42 -0.63 0.66 -6.69
N SER A 43 -0.38 1.60 -5.79
CA SER A 43 -1.21 2.80 -5.65
C SER A 43 -0.91 3.78 -6.78
N VAL A 44 -1.97 4.36 -7.35
CA VAL A 44 -1.87 5.32 -8.44
C VAL A 44 -2.60 6.61 -8.10
N ASN A 45 -1.96 7.74 -8.41
CA ASN A 45 -2.58 9.06 -8.32
C ASN A 45 -3.28 9.47 -9.62
N THR A 46 -3.90 10.64 -9.60
CA THR A 46 -4.68 11.16 -10.73
C THR A 46 -3.83 11.56 -11.94
N HIS A 47 -2.55 11.92 -11.78
CA HIS A 47 -1.67 12.16 -12.93
C HIS A 47 -1.34 10.85 -13.66
N GLN A 48 -1.22 9.75 -12.91
CA GLN A 48 -0.95 8.42 -13.45
C GLN A 48 -2.21 7.83 -14.07
N SER A 49 -3.36 7.86 -13.38
CA SER A 49 -4.61 7.33 -13.92
C SER A 49 -5.13 8.07 -15.14
N SER A 50 -4.85 9.39 -15.26
CA SER A 50 -5.18 10.20 -16.45
C SER A 50 -4.19 10.03 -17.60
N GLY A 51 -3.10 9.30 -17.42
CA GLY A 51 -2.07 9.12 -18.45
C GLY A 51 -1.08 10.28 -18.60
N LYS A 52 -1.14 11.31 -17.74
CA LYS A 52 -0.22 12.47 -17.78
C LYS A 52 1.21 12.10 -17.39
N ASP A 53 1.36 11.19 -16.43
CA ASP A 53 2.65 10.63 -16.04
C ASP A 53 2.98 9.39 -16.87
N VAL A 54 3.44 9.61 -18.09
CA VAL A 54 3.69 8.55 -19.09
C VAL A 54 4.71 7.52 -18.58
N ALA A 55 5.78 7.97 -17.90
CA ALA A 55 6.84 7.08 -17.41
C ALA A 55 6.32 6.14 -16.31
N ALA A 56 5.55 6.67 -15.35
CA ALA A 56 4.93 5.86 -14.33
C ALA A 56 3.90 4.88 -14.92
N VAL A 57 3.08 5.32 -15.88
CA VAL A 57 2.06 4.46 -16.53
C VAL A 57 2.69 3.26 -17.22
N GLU A 58 3.83 3.42 -17.89
CA GLU A 58 4.53 2.30 -18.51
C GLU A 58 5.06 1.30 -17.48
N ILE A 59 5.56 1.75 -16.33
CA ILE A 59 5.90 0.86 -15.20
C ILE A 59 4.65 0.12 -14.70
N VAL A 60 3.55 0.85 -14.47
CA VAL A 60 2.29 0.29 -13.96
C VAL A 60 1.82 -0.85 -14.87
N LYS A 61 1.72 -0.57 -16.17
CA LYS A 61 1.28 -1.54 -17.19
C LYS A 61 2.24 -2.73 -17.32
N LYS A 62 3.54 -2.51 -17.23
CA LYS A 62 4.54 -3.59 -17.36
C LYS A 62 4.54 -4.52 -16.14
N ASN A 63 4.47 -3.97 -14.94
CA ASN A 63 4.81 -4.71 -13.72
C ASN A 63 3.63 -5.11 -12.84
N PHE A 64 2.47 -4.48 -12.96
CA PHE A 64 1.38 -4.65 -11.99
C PHE A 64 0.11 -5.23 -12.63
N ASN A 65 -0.65 -5.98 -11.85
CA ASN A 65 -1.95 -6.56 -12.24
C ASN A 65 -3.10 -6.19 -11.29
N SER A 66 -2.84 -5.27 -10.35
CA SER A 66 -3.85 -4.69 -9.48
C SER A 66 -3.52 -3.21 -9.20
N ILE A 67 -4.54 -2.39 -9.00
CA ILE A 67 -4.38 -0.97 -8.66
C ILE A 67 -5.30 -0.57 -7.53
N VAL A 68 -4.87 0.42 -6.76
CA VAL A 68 -5.65 1.09 -5.73
C VAL A 68 -5.50 2.60 -5.91
N ALA A 69 -6.58 3.35 -5.71
CA ALA A 69 -6.54 4.80 -5.81
C ALA A 69 -5.81 5.39 -4.59
N GLU A 70 -4.78 6.20 -4.80
CA GLU A 70 -4.03 6.81 -3.69
C GLU A 70 -4.91 7.76 -2.86
N ASN A 71 -5.77 8.55 -3.53
CA ASN A 71 -6.60 9.56 -2.88
C ASN A 71 -7.98 9.77 -3.48
N CYS A 72 -8.18 9.56 -4.80
CA CYS A 72 -9.40 10.00 -5.47
C CYS A 72 -10.67 9.25 -5.07
N MET A 73 -10.55 8.13 -4.34
CA MET A 73 -11.67 7.36 -3.82
C MET A 73 -11.97 7.59 -2.33
N LYS A 74 -11.22 8.48 -1.66
CA LYS A 74 -11.45 8.83 -0.24
C LYS A 74 -12.68 9.74 -0.07
N SER A 75 -13.30 9.68 1.10
CA SER A 75 -14.57 10.35 1.41
C SER A 75 -14.58 11.86 1.09
N SER A 76 -13.56 12.61 1.48
CA SER A 76 -13.46 14.06 1.19
C SER A 76 -13.42 14.40 -0.31
N VAL A 77 -13.01 13.45 -1.17
CA VAL A 77 -12.96 13.65 -2.62
C VAL A 77 -14.26 13.19 -3.27
N ILE A 78 -14.70 11.95 -2.98
CA ILE A 78 -15.89 11.37 -3.61
C ILE A 78 -17.19 11.99 -3.06
N HIS A 79 -17.25 12.32 -1.77
CA HIS A 79 -18.48 12.78 -1.11
C HIS A 79 -18.26 14.08 -0.30
N PRO A 80 -17.82 15.18 -0.97
CA PRO A 80 -17.36 16.39 -0.29
C PRO A 80 -18.47 17.16 0.44
N LYS A 81 -19.75 16.97 0.08
CA LYS A 81 -20.92 17.58 0.73
C LYS A 81 -22.07 16.57 0.80
N GLU A 82 -22.93 16.68 1.81
CA GLU A 82 -24.00 15.71 2.13
C GLU A 82 -24.87 15.28 0.95
N ASN A 83 -25.18 16.22 0.04
CA ASN A 83 -26.03 15.96 -1.12
C ASN A 83 -25.26 16.10 -2.44
N LYS A 84 -23.93 15.94 -2.44
CA LYS A 84 -23.09 16.08 -3.64
C LYS A 84 -21.94 15.08 -3.66
N TYR A 85 -21.97 14.21 -4.66
CA TYR A 85 -20.86 13.34 -5.02
C TYR A 85 -20.02 13.91 -6.16
N ASN A 86 -18.74 13.55 -6.19
CA ASN A 86 -17.81 13.83 -7.27
C ASN A 86 -17.09 12.54 -7.68
N PHE A 87 -17.56 11.91 -8.76
CA PHE A 87 -17.00 10.65 -9.24
C PHE A 87 -15.97 10.80 -10.35
N ALA A 88 -15.73 12.00 -10.89
CA ALA A 88 -14.95 12.18 -12.12
C ALA A 88 -13.56 11.52 -12.08
N GLN A 89 -12.78 11.78 -11.02
CA GLN A 89 -11.44 11.20 -10.88
C GLN A 89 -11.46 9.70 -10.54
N ALA A 90 -12.49 9.24 -9.83
CA ALA A 90 -12.64 7.83 -9.49
C ALA A 90 -13.10 7.01 -10.70
N ASP A 91 -13.98 7.55 -11.55
CA ASP A 91 -14.39 6.94 -12.81
C ASP A 91 -13.22 6.83 -13.78
N GLU A 92 -12.38 7.86 -13.86
CA GLU A 92 -11.15 7.84 -14.67
C GLU A 92 -10.18 6.76 -14.16
N PHE A 93 -9.96 6.68 -12.85
CA PHE A 93 -9.16 5.62 -12.23
C PHE A 93 -9.69 4.21 -12.52
N VAL A 94 -11.01 3.99 -12.38
CA VAL A 94 -11.61 2.69 -12.68
C VAL A 94 -11.45 2.35 -14.17
N SER A 95 -11.67 3.32 -15.06
CA SER A 95 -11.50 3.13 -16.50
C SER A 95 -10.04 2.81 -16.87
N PHE A 96 -9.07 3.43 -16.19
CA PHE A 96 -7.65 3.08 -16.34
C PHE A 96 -7.39 1.62 -15.94
N GLY A 97 -7.95 1.16 -14.83
CA GLY A 97 -7.82 -0.25 -14.40
C GLY A 97 -8.44 -1.24 -15.39
N GLU A 98 -9.66 -0.96 -15.86
CA GLU A 98 -10.39 -1.82 -16.79
C GLU A 98 -9.69 -1.92 -18.15
N SER A 99 -9.28 -0.78 -18.72
CA SER A 99 -8.57 -0.73 -20.01
C SER A 99 -7.23 -1.47 -20.00
N ASN A 100 -6.62 -1.64 -18.81
CA ASN A 100 -5.37 -2.36 -18.62
C ASN A 100 -5.56 -3.74 -17.97
N GLN A 101 -6.79 -4.23 -17.85
CA GLN A 101 -7.13 -5.56 -17.30
C GLN A 101 -6.56 -5.80 -15.90
N MET A 102 -6.63 -4.78 -15.04
CA MET A 102 -6.12 -4.84 -13.67
C MET A 102 -7.26 -5.07 -12.69
N ALA A 103 -6.97 -5.80 -11.60
CA ALA A 103 -7.89 -5.91 -10.47
C ALA A 103 -7.92 -4.59 -9.69
N ILE A 104 -9.09 -3.97 -9.60
CA ILE A 104 -9.26 -2.63 -9.01
C ILE A 104 -9.72 -2.77 -7.56
N ILE A 105 -9.03 -2.09 -6.66
CA ILE A 105 -9.33 -2.06 -5.23
C ILE A 105 -9.86 -0.68 -4.85
N GLY A 106 -10.98 -0.66 -4.14
CA GLY A 106 -11.57 0.56 -3.62
C GLY A 106 -11.00 0.92 -2.25
N HIS A 107 -10.40 2.12 -2.15
CA HIS A 107 -9.79 2.61 -0.91
C HIS A 107 -10.20 4.07 -0.65
N CYS A 108 -10.92 4.38 0.41
CA CYS A 108 -11.57 3.49 1.38
C CYS A 108 -12.94 4.07 1.76
N LEU A 109 -13.84 3.23 2.29
CA LEU A 109 -15.24 3.62 2.53
C LEU A 109 -15.41 4.39 3.85
N ILE A 110 -14.89 3.87 4.95
CA ILE A 110 -14.96 4.50 6.28
C ILE A 110 -13.55 4.68 6.83
N TRP A 111 -13.14 5.94 6.97
CA TRP A 111 -11.87 6.31 7.57
C TRP A 111 -12.01 7.63 8.32
N HIS A 112 -11.28 7.75 9.41
CA HIS A 112 -11.30 8.93 10.26
C HIS A 112 -10.50 10.10 9.66
N SER A 113 -9.48 9.79 8.86
CA SER A 113 -8.70 10.78 8.11
C SER A 113 -9.30 11.02 6.73
N GLN A 114 -9.03 12.19 6.17
CA GLN A 114 -9.57 12.64 4.87
C GLN A 114 -11.10 12.42 4.72
N LEU A 115 -11.82 12.46 5.84
CA LEU A 115 -13.27 12.41 5.91
C LEU A 115 -13.86 13.76 5.51
N ALA A 116 -14.97 13.76 4.78
CA ALA A 116 -15.65 15.00 4.45
C ALA A 116 -16.10 15.73 5.73
N PRO A 117 -15.83 17.05 5.90
CA PRO A 117 -16.06 17.74 7.18
C PRO A 117 -17.50 17.72 7.70
N TRP A 118 -18.49 17.53 6.82
CA TRP A 118 -19.91 17.50 7.16
C TRP A 118 -20.36 16.15 7.75
N PHE A 119 -19.59 15.08 7.58
CA PHE A 119 -20.09 13.71 7.66
C PHE A 119 -20.61 13.34 9.05
N CYS A 120 -19.87 13.70 10.10
CA CYS A 120 -20.20 13.33 11.48
C CYS A 120 -20.78 14.48 12.32
N VAL A 121 -20.98 15.66 11.73
CA VAL A 121 -21.41 16.86 12.46
C VAL A 121 -22.67 17.49 11.89
N ASP A 122 -23.38 18.24 12.72
CA ASP A 122 -24.49 19.10 12.34
C ASP A 122 -23.99 20.48 11.84
N LYS A 123 -24.93 21.39 11.56
CA LYS A 123 -24.62 22.75 11.09
C LYS A 123 -23.85 23.61 12.09
N ASP A 124 -23.89 23.25 13.38
CA ASP A 124 -23.28 23.98 14.48
C ASP A 124 -21.93 23.33 14.89
N GLY A 125 -21.54 22.24 14.22
CA GLY A 125 -20.28 21.51 14.45
C GLY A 125 -20.36 20.45 15.55
N ASN A 126 -21.54 20.19 16.12
CA ASN A 126 -21.72 19.15 17.13
C ASN A 126 -21.86 17.78 16.47
N ASN A 127 -21.51 16.72 17.20
CA ASN A 127 -21.73 15.35 16.76
C ASN A 127 -23.23 15.14 16.42
N VAL A 128 -23.51 14.54 15.26
CA VAL A 128 -24.88 14.14 14.91
C VAL A 128 -25.38 12.98 15.77
N SER A 129 -26.70 12.75 15.75
CA SER A 129 -27.29 11.59 16.43
C SER A 129 -26.82 10.26 15.81
N PRO A 130 -26.87 9.16 16.58
CA PRO A 130 -26.59 7.81 16.06
C PRO A 130 -27.38 7.47 14.79
N GLU A 131 -28.66 7.80 14.73
CA GLU A 131 -29.55 7.52 13.60
C GLU A 131 -29.11 8.26 12.33
N VAL A 132 -28.72 9.52 12.49
CA VAL A 132 -28.21 10.34 11.39
C VAL A 132 -26.90 9.76 10.86
N LEU A 133 -25.97 9.39 11.75
CA LEU A 133 -24.70 8.81 11.31
C LEU A 133 -24.89 7.44 10.65
N LYS A 134 -25.75 6.57 11.19
CA LYS A 134 -26.10 5.27 10.56
C LYS A 134 -26.64 5.47 9.15
N LYS A 135 -27.53 6.44 8.96
CA LYS A 135 -28.08 6.79 7.64
C LYS A 135 -26.99 7.32 6.70
N ARG A 136 -26.17 8.27 7.14
CA ARG A 136 -25.07 8.84 6.32
C ARG A 136 -24.06 7.78 5.90
N MET A 137 -23.67 6.88 6.81
CA MET A 137 -22.82 5.73 6.49
C MET A 137 -23.48 4.81 5.46
N LYS A 138 -24.75 4.45 5.66
CA LYS A 138 -25.47 3.59 4.72
C LYS A 138 -25.57 4.20 3.33
N ASP A 139 -25.96 5.47 3.24
CA ASP A 139 -26.10 6.18 1.97
C ASP A 139 -24.74 6.32 1.25
N HIS A 140 -23.69 6.69 1.98
CA HIS A 140 -22.33 6.83 1.44
C HIS A 140 -21.81 5.51 0.87
N ILE A 141 -21.82 4.44 1.69
CA ILE A 141 -21.33 3.12 1.29
C ILE A 141 -22.16 2.59 0.13
N THR A 142 -23.50 2.63 0.25
CA THR A 142 -24.39 2.07 -0.77
C THR A 142 -24.23 2.78 -2.11
N THR A 143 -24.13 4.12 -2.11
CA THR A 143 -24.01 4.90 -3.36
C THR A 143 -22.70 4.57 -4.08
N ILE A 144 -21.58 4.53 -3.34
CA ILE A 144 -20.26 4.29 -3.93
C ILE A 144 -20.13 2.83 -4.38
N VAL A 145 -20.47 1.88 -3.52
CA VAL A 145 -20.33 0.45 -3.82
C VAL A 145 -21.25 0.05 -4.98
N LYS A 146 -22.52 0.51 -5.00
CA LYS A 146 -23.42 0.22 -6.14
C LYS A 146 -22.95 0.83 -7.45
N ARG A 147 -22.33 2.02 -7.43
CA ARG A 147 -21.81 2.66 -8.65
C ARG A 147 -20.76 1.78 -9.35
N TYR A 148 -19.90 1.13 -8.56
CA TYR A 148 -18.81 0.32 -9.08
C TYR A 148 -19.04 -1.19 -8.93
N LYS A 149 -20.28 -1.61 -8.72
CA LYS A 149 -20.67 -3.01 -8.58
C LYS A 149 -20.17 -3.83 -9.78
N GLY A 150 -19.48 -4.94 -9.49
CA GLY A 150 -18.86 -5.81 -10.50
C GLY A 150 -17.62 -5.27 -11.20
N ARG A 151 -17.19 -4.03 -10.90
CA ARG A 151 -15.99 -3.38 -11.46
C ARG A 151 -14.83 -3.33 -10.46
N ILE A 152 -15.16 -3.23 -9.16
CA ILE A 152 -14.20 -3.27 -8.06
C ILE A 152 -14.14 -4.69 -7.51
N LYS A 153 -12.93 -5.26 -7.38
CA LYS A 153 -12.72 -6.60 -6.83
C LYS A 153 -13.02 -6.64 -5.33
N GLY A 154 -12.63 -5.60 -4.60
CA GLY A 154 -12.89 -5.51 -3.16
C GLY A 154 -12.60 -4.13 -2.58
N TRP A 155 -13.08 -3.91 -1.36
CA TRP A 155 -13.07 -2.63 -0.68
C TRP A 155 -12.37 -2.69 0.67
N ASP A 156 -11.50 -1.71 0.92
CA ASP A 156 -11.14 -1.34 2.29
C ASP A 156 -12.36 -0.66 2.92
N VAL A 157 -13.17 -1.46 3.63
CA VAL A 157 -14.46 -1.03 4.19
C VAL A 157 -14.23 -0.11 5.37
N VAL A 158 -13.36 -0.51 6.28
CA VAL A 158 -12.92 0.30 7.42
C VAL A 158 -11.41 0.36 7.43
N ASN A 159 -10.88 1.58 7.55
CA ASN A 159 -9.45 1.84 7.63
C ASN A 159 -9.08 2.38 9.02
N GLU A 160 -8.04 1.80 9.64
CA GLU A 160 -7.33 2.36 10.81
C GLU A 160 -8.20 2.65 12.05
N ALA A 161 -9.00 1.66 12.46
CA ALA A 161 -9.93 1.77 13.59
C ALA A 161 -9.29 1.49 14.96
N ILE A 162 -8.11 0.88 14.99
CA ILE A 162 -7.48 0.32 16.18
C ILE A 162 -6.14 1.01 16.44
N GLU A 163 -5.88 1.36 17.70
CA GLU A 163 -4.62 1.94 18.17
C GLU A 163 -3.54 0.86 18.36
N ASP A 164 -2.27 1.27 18.50
CA ASP A 164 -1.15 0.32 18.69
C ASP A 164 -1.31 -0.55 19.94
N ASN A 165 -1.93 0.00 20.99
CA ASN A 165 -2.22 -0.71 22.25
C ASN A 165 -3.47 -1.61 22.17
N GLY A 166 -4.14 -1.70 21.02
CA GLY A 166 -5.35 -2.50 20.82
C GLY A 166 -6.66 -1.83 21.23
N ALA A 167 -6.63 -0.59 21.74
CA ALA A 167 -7.85 0.17 21.98
C ALA A 167 -8.49 0.62 20.66
N TYR A 168 -9.80 0.80 20.64
CA TYR A 168 -10.45 1.50 19.54
C TYR A 168 -10.04 2.97 19.53
N ARG A 169 -9.67 3.46 18.36
CA ARG A 169 -9.42 4.89 18.12
C ARG A 169 -10.68 5.69 18.43
N LYS A 170 -10.54 6.78 19.18
CA LYS A 170 -11.65 7.67 19.56
C LYS A 170 -12.01 8.63 18.42
N THR A 171 -12.46 8.06 17.31
CA THR A 171 -12.94 8.80 16.13
C THR A 171 -14.35 9.33 16.38
N LYS A 172 -14.82 10.28 15.55
CA LYS A 172 -16.23 10.70 15.59
C LYS A 172 -17.21 9.54 15.35
N PHE A 173 -16.84 8.55 14.53
CA PHE A 173 -17.64 7.33 14.37
C PHE A 173 -17.77 6.57 15.68
N TYR A 174 -16.66 6.39 16.40
CA TYR A 174 -16.65 5.70 17.68
C TYR A 174 -17.34 6.50 18.80
N GLU A 175 -17.17 7.82 18.86
CA GLU A 175 -17.85 8.68 19.84
C GLU A 175 -19.37 8.59 19.72
N ILE A 176 -19.90 8.46 18.49
CA ILE A 176 -21.34 8.46 18.22
C ILE A 176 -21.93 7.04 18.27
N LEU A 177 -21.25 6.04 17.73
CA LEU A 177 -21.78 4.68 17.54
C LEU A 177 -21.05 3.60 18.36
N GLY A 178 -19.98 3.94 19.07
CA GLY A 178 -19.13 2.95 19.74
C GLY A 178 -18.51 1.97 18.75
N GLU A 179 -18.44 0.69 19.11
CA GLU A 179 -17.90 -0.36 18.22
C GLU A 179 -18.85 -0.69 17.05
N GLU A 180 -20.11 -0.25 17.08
CA GLU A 180 -21.16 -0.66 16.13
C GLU A 180 -20.93 -0.15 14.71
N TYR A 181 -20.16 0.93 14.52
CA TYR A 181 -19.95 1.48 13.17
C TYR A 181 -19.23 0.49 12.24
N ILE A 182 -18.34 -0.36 12.77
CA ILE A 182 -17.58 -1.35 11.99
C ILE A 182 -18.50 -2.44 11.43
N PRO A 183 -19.24 -3.22 12.24
CA PRO A 183 -20.16 -4.22 11.70
C PRO A 183 -21.21 -3.62 10.75
N LEU A 184 -21.71 -2.41 11.02
CA LEU A 184 -22.63 -1.72 10.12
C LEU A 184 -21.98 -1.40 8.77
N ALA A 185 -20.74 -0.93 8.74
CA ALA A 185 -20.04 -0.62 7.50
C ALA A 185 -19.87 -1.88 6.61
N PHE A 186 -19.45 -3.00 7.21
CA PHE A 186 -19.35 -4.29 6.50
C PHE A 186 -20.70 -4.80 6.01
N GLN A 187 -21.75 -4.70 6.85
CA GLN A 187 -23.10 -5.07 6.45
C GLN A 187 -23.57 -4.23 5.25
N TYR A 188 -23.44 -2.90 5.29
CA TYR A 188 -23.87 -2.02 4.21
C TYR A 188 -23.08 -2.25 2.92
N ALA A 189 -21.78 -2.53 3.01
CA ALA A 189 -20.96 -2.85 1.84
C ALA A 189 -21.42 -4.17 1.20
N HIS A 190 -21.66 -5.21 2.02
CA HIS A 190 -22.17 -6.50 1.53
C HIS A 190 -23.56 -6.39 0.91
N GLU A 191 -24.48 -5.63 1.51
CA GLU A 191 -25.82 -5.38 0.96
C GLU A 191 -25.77 -4.66 -0.39
N ALA A 192 -24.78 -3.78 -0.59
CA ALA A 192 -24.63 -2.99 -1.81
C ALA A 192 -24.03 -3.79 -2.97
N ASP A 193 -23.00 -4.61 -2.70
CA ASP A 193 -22.42 -5.56 -3.66
C ASP A 193 -21.99 -6.86 -2.96
N PRO A 194 -22.82 -7.92 -3.02
CA PRO A 194 -22.49 -9.21 -2.42
C PRO A 194 -21.30 -9.92 -3.07
N ASP A 195 -20.88 -9.54 -4.27
CA ASP A 195 -19.80 -10.21 -5.01
C ASP A 195 -18.43 -9.58 -4.71
N ALA A 196 -18.39 -8.33 -4.27
CA ALA A 196 -17.15 -7.66 -3.87
C ALA A 196 -16.57 -8.26 -2.57
N GLU A 197 -15.25 -8.41 -2.53
CA GLU A 197 -14.53 -8.78 -1.31
C GLU A 197 -14.48 -7.61 -0.32
N LEU A 198 -14.58 -7.88 0.98
CA LEU A 198 -14.65 -6.87 2.05
C LEU A 198 -13.46 -6.96 2.99
N TYR A 199 -12.77 -5.84 3.17
CA TYR A 199 -11.50 -5.78 3.88
C TYR A 199 -11.52 -4.84 5.08
N TYR A 200 -10.75 -5.21 6.10
CA TYR A 200 -10.26 -4.27 7.12
C TYR A 200 -8.79 -3.96 6.83
N ASN A 201 -8.41 -2.69 6.81
CA ASN A 201 -7.06 -2.24 6.47
C ASN A 201 -6.46 -1.37 7.58
N ASP A 202 -5.18 -1.57 7.92
CA ASP A 202 -4.52 -0.82 9.00
C ASP A 202 -2.98 -0.86 8.93
N TYR A 203 -2.33 0.15 9.50
CA TYR A 203 -0.87 0.18 9.73
C TYR A 203 -0.48 -0.48 11.05
N SER A 204 0.83 -0.53 11.35
CA SER A 204 1.37 -1.06 12.62
C SER A 204 0.86 -2.46 13.01
N MET A 205 0.40 -3.25 12.04
CA MET A 205 -0.26 -4.54 12.26
C MET A 205 0.66 -5.62 12.84
N ALA A 206 1.98 -5.35 12.92
CA ALA A 206 2.94 -6.19 13.62
C ALA A 206 2.93 -6.01 15.15
N GLN A 207 2.29 -4.97 15.68
CA GLN A 207 2.23 -4.69 17.11
C GLN A 207 1.30 -5.67 17.83
N PRO A 208 1.71 -6.29 18.96
CA PRO A 208 0.90 -7.29 19.66
C PRO A 208 -0.50 -6.81 20.06
N GLY A 209 -0.61 -5.61 20.63
CA GLY A 209 -1.90 -5.06 21.08
C GLY A 209 -2.89 -4.89 19.92
N ARG A 210 -2.45 -4.24 18.84
CA ARG A 210 -3.26 -4.12 17.60
C ARG A 210 -3.59 -5.48 16.99
N ARG A 211 -2.62 -6.40 16.92
CA ARG A 211 -2.84 -7.78 16.42
C ARG A 211 -3.97 -8.49 17.17
N GLU A 212 -3.92 -8.50 18.50
CA GLU A 212 -4.93 -9.17 19.34
C GLU A 212 -6.32 -8.54 19.19
N ALA A 213 -6.39 -7.21 19.15
CA ALA A 213 -7.64 -6.49 18.95
C ALA A 213 -8.28 -6.75 17.59
N VAL A 214 -7.49 -6.76 16.50
CA VAL A 214 -8.00 -7.07 15.16
C VAL A 214 -8.45 -8.53 15.08
N VAL A 215 -7.71 -9.49 15.66
CA VAL A 215 -8.16 -10.90 15.74
C VAL A 215 -9.52 -11.00 16.44
N LYS A 216 -9.69 -10.31 17.57
CA LYS A 216 -10.97 -10.26 18.31
C LYS A 216 -12.09 -9.66 17.46
N MET A 217 -11.83 -8.55 16.77
CA MET A 217 -12.80 -7.88 15.91
C MET A 217 -13.26 -8.79 14.76
N VAL A 218 -12.34 -9.46 14.05
CA VAL A 218 -12.67 -10.39 12.96
C VAL A 218 -13.55 -11.53 13.47
N ASN A 219 -13.18 -12.14 14.59
CA ASN A 219 -13.95 -13.22 15.18
C ASN A 219 -15.35 -12.78 15.63
N ASP A 220 -15.49 -11.55 16.14
CA ASP A 220 -16.80 -10.97 16.49
C ASP A 220 -17.68 -10.73 15.26
N LEU A 221 -17.13 -10.17 14.17
CA LEU A 221 -17.86 -10.03 12.89
C LEU A 221 -18.37 -11.38 12.39
N LYS A 222 -17.50 -12.41 12.37
CA LYS A 222 -17.87 -13.76 11.94
C LYS A 222 -18.93 -14.39 12.84
N LYS A 223 -18.83 -14.21 14.16
CA LYS A 223 -19.84 -14.70 15.12
C LYS A 223 -21.22 -14.09 14.87
N ARG A 224 -21.27 -12.84 14.41
CA ARG A 224 -22.50 -12.13 14.04
C ARG A 224 -23.01 -12.45 12.63
N GLY A 225 -22.32 -13.32 11.88
CA GLY A 225 -22.65 -13.63 10.50
C GLY A 225 -22.30 -12.51 9.51
N ILE A 226 -21.44 -11.58 9.89
CA ILE A 226 -21.01 -10.47 9.04
C ILE A 226 -19.78 -10.90 8.24
N ARG A 227 -19.86 -10.75 6.91
CA ARG A 227 -18.80 -11.15 5.98
C ARG A 227 -17.58 -10.22 6.11
N ILE A 228 -16.42 -10.84 6.20
CA ILE A 228 -15.10 -10.22 6.04
C ILE A 228 -14.20 -11.21 5.33
N ASP A 229 -13.59 -10.80 4.23
CA ASP A 229 -12.84 -11.70 3.35
C ASP A 229 -11.34 -11.67 3.63
N ALA A 230 -10.79 -10.49 3.97
CA ALA A 230 -9.36 -10.33 4.17
C ALA A 230 -8.97 -9.22 5.16
N ILE A 231 -7.75 -9.33 5.70
CA ILE A 231 -7.06 -8.28 6.43
C ILE A 231 -5.95 -7.70 5.57
N GLY A 232 -5.98 -6.38 5.39
CA GLY A 232 -4.92 -5.59 4.80
C GLY A 232 -3.94 -5.13 5.87
N MET A 233 -2.68 -5.58 5.76
CA MET A 233 -1.56 -5.01 6.50
C MET A 233 -0.90 -3.98 5.61
N GLN A 234 -1.01 -2.68 5.94
CA GLN A 234 -0.46 -1.61 5.09
C GLN A 234 0.99 -1.88 4.71
N GLY A 235 1.84 -2.23 5.68
CA GLY A 235 3.23 -2.59 5.37
C GLY A 235 4.13 -1.38 5.16
N HIS A 236 3.77 -0.25 5.77
CA HIS A 236 4.65 0.89 5.99
C HIS A 236 5.81 0.51 6.93
N ILE A 237 6.92 0.04 6.36
CA ILE A 237 8.06 -0.52 7.09
C ILE A 237 9.27 0.41 7.02
N GLY A 238 10.27 0.13 7.84
CA GLY A 238 11.58 0.79 7.80
C GLY A 238 12.73 -0.20 7.91
N MET A 239 13.94 0.34 7.91
CA MET A 239 15.18 -0.45 8.00
C MET A 239 15.17 -1.41 9.19
N ASP A 240 14.68 -0.96 10.36
CA ASP A 240 14.77 -1.70 11.61
C ASP A 240 13.40 -2.16 12.17
N TYR A 241 12.30 -1.80 11.51
CA TYR A 241 10.96 -2.09 11.99
C TYR A 241 9.95 -2.43 10.88
N PRO A 242 8.90 -3.19 11.20
CA PRO A 242 8.86 -4.13 12.31
C PRO A 242 9.86 -5.28 12.08
N LYS A 243 10.20 -6.05 13.12
CA LYS A 243 10.95 -7.30 12.91
C LYS A 243 10.15 -8.23 11.99
N ILE A 244 10.80 -8.92 11.06
CA ILE A 244 10.15 -9.86 10.12
C ILE A 244 9.35 -10.90 10.89
N SER A 245 9.89 -11.40 12.00
CA SER A 245 9.23 -12.37 12.86
C SER A 245 7.93 -11.85 13.51
N GLU A 246 7.85 -10.55 13.87
CA GLU A 246 6.60 -9.97 14.40
C GLU A 246 5.57 -9.72 13.28
N PHE A 247 6.04 -9.36 12.09
CA PHE A 247 5.18 -9.27 10.91
C PHE A 247 4.57 -10.66 10.59
N GLU A 248 5.40 -11.71 10.56
CA GLU A 248 4.99 -13.09 10.31
C GLU A 248 3.99 -13.61 11.36
N LYS A 249 4.26 -13.38 12.65
CA LYS A 249 3.33 -13.75 13.74
C LYS A 249 1.94 -13.13 13.53
N SER A 250 1.90 -11.89 13.08
CA SER A 250 0.65 -11.16 12.88
C SER A 250 -0.12 -11.66 11.67
N MET A 251 0.58 -11.86 10.55
CA MET A 251 0.02 -12.51 9.37
C MET A 251 -0.59 -13.89 9.69
N LEU A 252 0.12 -14.73 10.45
CA LEU A 252 -0.39 -16.05 10.86
C LEU A 252 -1.56 -15.95 11.84
N ALA A 253 -1.54 -15.00 12.78
CA ALA A 253 -2.65 -14.79 13.71
C ALA A 253 -3.93 -14.36 12.98
N PHE A 254 -3.82 -13.42 12.03
CA PHE A 254 -4.96 -13.01 11.21
C PHE A 254 -5.46 -14.15 10.33
N ALA A 255 -4.56 -14.88 9.65
CA ALA A 255 -4.94 -16.03 8.83
C ALA A 255 -5.63 -17.13 9.64
N GLY A 256 -5.23 -17.31 10.91
CA GLY A 256 -5.87 -18.23 11.86
C GLY A 256 -7.34 -17.93 12.17
N THR A 257 -7.81 -16.70 11.90
CA THR A 257 -9.24 -16.37 11.97
C THR A 257 -10.04 -16.86 10.76
N GLY A 258 -9.37 -17.38 9.72
CA GLY A 258 -9.97 -17.89 8.49
C GLY A 258 -10.18 -16.86 7.38
N VAL A 259 -9.66 -15.65 7.53
CA VAL A 259 -9.62 -14.61 6.48
C VAL A 259 -8.34 -14.72 5.66
N LYS A 260 -8.35 -14.15 4.45
CA LYS A 260 -7.13 -14.00 3.62
C LYS A 260 -6.29 -12.83 4.11
N ILE A 261 -5.02 -12.81 3.70
CA ILE A 261 -4.09 -11.72 4.02
C ILE A 261 -3.74 -10.94 2.77
N MET A 262 -3.52 -9.64 2.95
CA MET A 262 -2.97 -8.76 1.93
C MET A 262 -1.91 -7.86 2.56
N ILE A 263 -0.91 -7.51 1.76
CA ILE A 263 -0.02 -6.38 2.01
C ILE A 263 -0.52 -5.26 1.12
N THR A 264 -0.93 -4.13 1.67
CA THR A 264 -1.82 -3.20 0.94
C THR A 264 -1.17 -1.89 0.53
N GLU A 265 -0.13 -1.45 1.23
CA GLU A 265 0.50 -0.13 1.10
C GLU A 265 2.02 -0.22 1.34
N LEU A 266 2.67 -1.26 0.82
CA LEU A 266 4.06 -1.57 1.08
C LEU A 266 4.97 -0.43 0.60
N ASP A 267 5.76 0.09 1.53
CA ASP A 267 6.90 0.97 1.28
C ASP A 267 7.93 0.80 2.40
N LEU A 268 9.21 1.09 2.12
CA LEU A 268 10.31 0.89 3.09
C LEU A 268 11.13 2.16 3.22
N THR A 269 10.89 2.94 4.28
CA THR A 269 11.66 4.15 4.52
C THR A 269 13.09 3.84 4.97
N VAL A 270 14.05 4.55 4.38
CA VAL A 270 15.48 4.44 4.71
C VAL A 270 15.98 5.61 5.55
N ILE A 271 15.16 6.66 5.67
CA ILE A 271 15.49 7.86 6.44
C ILE A 271 14.89 7.78 7.85
N PRO A 272 15.45 8.52 8.83
CA PRO A 272 14.93 8.53 10.18
C PRO A 272 13.47 9.01 10.27
N SER A 273 12.71 8.43 11.21
CA SER A 273 11.40 8.95 11.59
C SER A 273 11.59 10.03 12.68
N PRO A 274 10.92 11.19 12.59
CA PRO A 274 10.95 12.19 13.65
C PRO A 274 10.27 11.71 14.94
N ASN A 275 9.37 10.72 14.85
CA ASN A 275 8.81 10.04 16.01
C ASN A 275 8.42 8.59 15.64
N PRO A 276 9.12 7.56 16.17
CA PRO A 276 8.85 6.16 15.82
C PRO A 276 7.48 5.66 16.31
N ASN A 277 6.83 6.35 17.26
CA ASN A 277 5.52 5.94 17.80
C ASN A 277 4.33 6.42 16.95
N VAL A 278 4.56 7.23 15.90
CA VAL A 278 3.49 7.78 15.05
C VAL A 278 3.01 6.78 13.99
N GLY A 279 3.84 5.80 13.63
CA GLY A 279 3.50 4.84 12.58
C GLY A 279 3.29 5.54 11.23
N ALA A 280 2.09 5.42 10.66
CA ALA A 280 1.66 5.99 9.39
C ALA A 280 0.49 7.00 9.55
N GLU A 281 0.31 7.57 10.74
CA GLU A 281 -0.79 8.51 11.04
C GLU A 281 -0.72 9.78 10.17
N VAL A 282 -1.52 9.84 9.10
CA VAL A 282 -1.44 10.87 8.07
C VAL A 282 -1.59 12.30 8.60
N SER A 283 -2.27 12.49 9.74
CA SER A 283 -2.43 13.81 10.38
C SER A 283 -1.14 14.35 11.03
N ALA A 284 -0.11 13.53 11.22
CA ALA A 284 1.13 13.95 11.85
C ALA A 284 1.96 14.90 10.97
N SER A 285 2.53 15.93 11.60
CA SER A 285 3.36 16.94 10.93
C SER A 285 4.46 17.42 11.85
N PHE A 286 5.69 17.53 11.33
CA PHE A 286 6.87 18.02 12.06
C PHE A 286 7.61 19.09 11.25
N GLU A 287 8.23 20.03 11.95
CA GLU A 287 9.13 21.01 11.33
C GLU A 287 10.36 20.34 10.71
N TYR A 288 10.83 20.90 9.61
CA TYR A 288 12.00 20.37 8.90
C TYR A 288 13.25 20.40 9.78
N LYS A 289 14.00 19.29 9.75
CA LYS A 289 15.31 19.15 10.39
C LYS A 289 16.27 18.50 9.41
N LYS A 290 17.46 19.10 9.22
CA LYS A 290 18.45 18.63 8.24
C LYS A 290 18.89 17.19 8.52
N GLU A 291 18.98 16.81 9.78
CA GLU A 291 19.39 15.48 10.24
C GLU A 291 18.36 14.40 9.89
N MET A 292 17.11 14.80 9.61
CA MET A 292 16.03 13.92 9.19
C MET A 292 16.01 13.71 7.67
N ASN A 293 16.90 14.37 6.92
CA ASN A 293 17.10 14.20 5.48
C ASN A 293 18.57 13.87 5.16
N PRO A 294 19.09 12.69 5.59
CA PRO A 294 20.51 12.38 5.48
C PRO A 294 21.00 12.11 4.06
N TYR A 295 20.10 11.85 3.11
CA TYR A 295 20.42 11.39 1.75
C TYR A 295 19.76 12.27 0.66
N PRO A 296 19.93 13.60 0.67
CA PRO A 296 19.22 14.49 -0.22
C PRO A 296 19.51 14.26 -1.71
N ASP A 297 20.73 13.78 -2.03
CA ASP A 297 21.25 13.67 -3.40
C ASP A 297 21.48 12.22 -3.88
N GLY A 298 21.14 11.23 -3.06
CA GLY A 298 21.28 9.80 -3.40
C GLY A 298 21.61 8.94 -2.19
N LEU A 299 21.32 7.64 -2.29
CA LEU A 299 21.73 6.67 -1.28
C LEU A 299 23.21 6.28 -1.43
N PRO A 300 23.99 6.27 -0.33
CA PRO A 300 25.27 5.58 -0.31
C PRO A 300 25.10 4.10 -0.69
N GLU A 301 26.10 3.53 -1.37
CA GLU A 301 26.04 2.16 -1.90
C GLU A 301 25.68 1.12 -0.83
N GLU A 302 26.32 1.19 0.34
CA GLU A 302 26.07 0.27 1.44
C GLU A 302 24.66 0.41 2.03
N VAL A 303 24.11 1.63 2.07
CA VAL A 303 22.72 1.87 2.49
C VAL A 303 21.74 1.31 1.46
N SER A 304 22.04 1.47 0.16
CA SER A 304 21.24 0.92 -0.94
C SER A 304 21.22 -0.63 -0.92
N LYS A 305 22.38 -1.27 -0.64
CA LYS A 305 22.47 -2.72 -0.46
C LYS A 305 21.65 -3.19 0.74
N ALA A 306 21.77 -2.52 1.89
CA ALA A 306 21.00 -2.85 3.08
C ALA A 306 19.50 -2.71 2.85
N TRP A 307 19.06 -1.62 2.21
CA TRP A 307 17.66 -1.42 1.82
C TRP A 307 17.15 -2.53 0.89
N THR A 308 17.96 -2.90 -0.10
CA THR A 308 17.65 -3.96 -1.06
C THR A 308 17.44 -5.30 -0.38
N GLU A 309 18.34 -5.70 0.52
CA GLU A 309 18.22 -6.97 1.24
C GLU A 309 17.01 -6.95 2.17
N ARG A 310 16.80 -5.84 2.89
CA ARG A 310 15.67 -5.69 3.80
C ARG A 310 14.33 -5.81 3.09
N MET A 311 14.16 -5.15 1.94
CA MET A 311 12.95 -5.29 1.12
C MET A 311 12.80 -6.72 0.60
N ASN A 312 13.90 -7.33 0.15
CA ASN A 312 13.87 -8.70 -0.35
C ASN A 312 13.49 -9.71 0.74
N ASP A 313 13.90 -9.52 1.99
CA ASP A 313 13.51 -10.37 3.11
C ASP A 313 11.99 -10.38 3.35
N PHE A 314 11.33 -9.23 3.21
CA PHE A 314 9.87 -9.18 3.28
C PHE A 314 9.23 -9.93 2.10
N PHE A 315 9.76 -9.78 0.88
CA PHE A 315 9.27 -10.55 -0.26
C PHE A 315 9.51 -12.06 -0.12
N ARG A 316 10.63 -12.50 0.47
CA ARG A 316 10.85 -13.91 0.83
C ARG A 316 9.80 -14.38 1.84
N LEU A 317 9.46 -13.57 2.83
CA LEU A 317 8.37 -13.87 3.77
C LEU A 317 7.02 -13.98 3.05
N PHE A 318 6.70 -13.06 2.14
CA PHE A 318 5.43 -13.08 1.41
C PHE A 318 5.34 -14.30 0.48
N LEU A 319 6.43 -14.64 -0.21
CA LEU A 319 6.52 -15.84 -1.03
C LEU A 319 6.41 -17.12 -0.19
N LYS A 320 7.02 -17.17 0.99
CA LYS A 320 6.89 -18.30 1.93
C LYS A 320 5.43 -18.58 2.30
N HIS A 321 4.60 -17.54 2.40
CA HIS A 321 3.19 -17.62 2.80
C HIS A 321 2.22 -17.26 1.66
N HIS A 322 2.63 -17.48 0.40
CA HIS A 322 1.83 -17.08 -0.76
C HIS A 322 0.45 -17.75 -0.82
N ASN A 323 0.26 -18.89 -0.15
CA ASN A 323 -1.04 -19.57 -0.03
C ASN A 323 -2.04 -18.83 0.89
N LEU A 324 -1.56 -17.97 1.77
CA LEU A 324 -2.36 -17.13 2.68
C LEU A 324 -2.58 -15.72 2.12
N ILE A 325 -1.63 -15.24 1.30
CA ILE A 325 -1.63 -13.89 0.74
C ILE A 325 -2.35 -13.86 -0.61
N THR A 326 -3.26 -12.90 -0.78
CA THR A 326 -3.98 -12.70 -2.05
C THR A 326 -3.43 -11.53 -2.87
N ARG A 327 -2.83 -10.53 -2.21
CA ARG A 327 -2.30 -9.33 -2.83
C ARG A 327 -1.14 -8.73 -2.04
N VAL A 328 -0.11 -8.26 -2.75
CA VAL A 328 0.94 -7.37 -2.26
C VAL A 328 0.90 -6.09 -3.10
N THR A 329 0.67 -4.94 -2.49
CA THR A 329 0.52 -3.65 -3.18
C THR A 329 1.55 -2.65 -2.67
N LEU A 330 2.23 -1.99 -3.60
CA LEU A 330 3.21 -0.94 -3.33
C LEU A 330 2.50 0.41 -3.19
N TRP A 331 2.88 1.23 -2.20
CA TRP A 331 2.28 2.57 -2.01
C TRP A 331 2.99 3.66 -2.82
N GLY A 332 3.02 3.43 -4.14
CA GLY A 332 3.52 4.36 -5.14
C GLY A 332 4.31 3.65 -6.23
N VAL A 333 4.47 4.33 -7.37
CA VAL A 333 5.16 3.77 -8.55
C VAL A 333 6.67 3.91 -8.44
N ALA A 334 7.17 5.12 -8.21
CA ALA A 334 8.59 5.45 -8.17
C ALA A 334 8.93 6.37 -6.99
N ASP A 335 10.17 6.33 -6.51
CA ASP A 335 10.64 7.05 -5.31
C ASP A 335 10.27 8.55 -5.32
N GLN A 336 10.26 9.18 -6.50
CA GLN A 336 9.91 10.60 -6.66
C GLN A 336 8.45 10.90 -6.30
N ASN A 337 7.54 9.94 -6.49
CA ASN A 337 6.10 10.12 -6.24
C ASN A 337 5.67 9.68 -4.84
N SER A 338 6.59 9.18 -4.01
CA SER A 338 6.22 8.67 -2.69
C SER A 338 5.82 9.79 -1.74
N TRP A 339 4.72 9.58 -1.02
CA TRP A 339 4.27 10.42 0.09
C TRP A 339 5.33 10.61 1.20
N ARG A 340 6.25 9.65 1.37
CA ARG A 340 7.33 9.69 2.38
C ARG A 340 8.32 10.83 2.19
N ASN A 341 8.40 11.41 0.99
CA ASN A 341 9.24 12.58 0.73
C ASN A 341 8.76 13.80 1.53
N ASP A 342 7.44 13.95 1.69
CA ASP A 342 6.86 15.13 2.32
C ASP A 342 6.08 14.85 3.61
N TRP A 343 5.93 13.58 3.98
CA TRP A 343 5.30 13.15 5.22
C TRP A 343 6.27 12.33 6.10
N PRO A 344 6.25 12.51 7.44
CA PRO A 344 5.51 13.52 8.19
C PRO A 344 6.25 14.88 8.26
N MET A 345 7.31 15.05 7.47
CA MET A 345 8.14 16.24 7.45
C MET A 345 8.42 16.61 5.98
N ARG A 346 7.97 17.80 5.58
CA ARG A 346 8.08 18.29 4.20
C ARG A 346 9.52 18.59 3.80
N GLY A 347 9.86 18.35 2.54
CA GLY A 347 11.16 18.69 1.97
C GLY A 347 12.27 17.66 2.20
N ARG A 348 11.92 16.38 2.41
CA ARG A 348 12.90 15.29 2.53
C ARG A 348 13.00 14.48 1.25
N THR A 349 14.06 13.69 1.15
CA THR A 349 14.33 12.79 0.03
C THR A 349 14.40 11.35 0.54
N ASP A 350 13.31 10.60 0.40
CA ASP A 350 13.28 9.17 0.75
C ASP A 350 13.44 8.29 -0.50
N TYR A 351 13.66 6.98 -0.32
CA TYR A 351 13.84 6.02 -1.41
C TYR A 351 13.03 4.73 -1.17
N PRO A 352 11.70 4.81 -0.95
CA PRO A 352 10.99 3.73 -0.29
C PRO A 352 10.34 2.70 -1.22
N LEU A 353 10.46 2.87 -2.54
CA LEU A 353 9.76 2.07 -3.55
C LEU A 353 10.72 1.22 -4.38
N LEU A 354 10.17 0.41 -5.29
CA LEU A 354 10.93 -0.55 -6.11
C LEU A 354 11.56 0.09 -7.36
N PHE A 355 11.11 1.29 -7.74
CA PHE A 355 11.62 2.03 -8.89
C PHE A 355 12.20 3.36 -8.42
N ASP A 356 13.35 3.71 -8.94
CA ASP A 356 14.06 4.94 -8.56
C ASP A 356 13.41 6.19 -9.16
N ARG A 357 14.01 7.36 -8.87
CA ARG A 357 13.53 8.67 -9.35
C ARG A 357 13.61 8.85 -10.87
N ASN A 358 14.32 7.97 -11.58
CA ASN A 358 14.44 7.94 -13.04
C ASN A 358 13.57 6.83 -13.65
N TYR A 359 12.62 6.29 -12.88
CA TYR A 359 11.71 5.22 -13.30
C TYR A 359 12.46 3.93 -13.71
N GLN A 360 13.68 3.71 -13.18
CA GLN A 360 14.43 2.47 -13.38
C GLN A 360 14.19 1.49 -12.23
N PRO A 361 14.13 0.18 -12.49
CA PRO A 361 14.00 -0.82 -11.44
C PRO A 361 15.23 -0.81 -10.53
N LYS A 362 15.02 -0.72 -9.21
CA LYS A 362 16.08 -0.93 -8.22
C LYS A 362 16.49 -2.41 -8.19
N PRO A 363 17.70 -2.75 -7.70
CA PRO A 363 18.21 -4.12 -7.70
C PRO A 363 17.26 -5.18 -7.11
N VAL A 364 16.45 -4.78 -6.11
CA VAL A 364 15.46 -5.66 -5.47
C VAL A 364 14.43 -6.24 -6.45
N VAL A 365 14.07 -5.53 -7.52
CA VAL A 365 13.07 -6.02 -8.50
C VAL A 365 13.53 -7.33 -9.14
N GLY A 366 14.81 -7.40 -9.53
CA GLY A 366 15.40 -8.63 -10.08
C GLY A 366 15.48 -9.75 -9.05
N LEU A 367 15.76 -9.43 -7.79
CA LEU A 367 15.75 -10.41 -6.70
C LEU A 367 14.37 -11.00 -6.48
N ILE A 368 13.33 -10.16 -6.38
CA ILE A 368 11.93 -10.61 -6.20
C ILE A 368 11.51 -11.57 -7.32
N ILE A 369 11.81 -11.23 -8.57
CA ILE A 369 11.51 -12.10 -9.73
C ILE A 369 12.20 -13.45 -9.57
N LYS A 370 13.49 -13.45 -9.25
CA LYS A 370 14.29 -14.67 -9.07
C LYS A 370 13.79 -15.53 -7.89
N GLU A 371 13.38 -14.93 -6.78
CA GLU A 371 12.81 -15.69 -5.66
C GLU A 371 11.42 -16.26 -5.99
N ALA A 372 10.60 -15.52 -6.74
CA ALA A 372 9.29 -15.98 -7.18
C ALA A 372 9.40 -17.20 -8.11
N GLU A 373 10.34 -17.20 -9.04
CA GLU A 373 10.58 -18.32 -9.97
C GLU A 373 11.03 -19.62 -9.27
N LYS A 374 11.69 -19.51 -8.11
CA LYS A 374 12.07 -20.67 -7.30
C LYS A 374 10.92 -21.22 -6.45
N THR A 375 9.92 -20.38 -6.17
CA THR A 375 8.80 -20.73 -5.30
C THR A 375 7.78 -21.54 -6.12
N LYS A 376 7.67 -22.84 -5.86
CA LYS A 376 6.75 -23.73 -6.60
C LYS A 376 5.29 -23.49 -6.27
#